data_AF-A0A674P6G0-F1
#
_entry.id   AF-A0A674P6G0-F1
#
_cell.length_a   1.000
_cell.length_b   1.000
_cell.length_c   1.000
_cell.angle_alpha   90.00
_cell.angle_beta   90.00
_cell.angle_gamma   90.00
#
_symmetry.space_group_name_H-M   'P 1'
#
loop_
_entity.id
_entity.type
_entity.pdbx_description
1 polymer ?
#
loop_
_entity_poly.entity_id
_entity_poly.type
_entity_poly.pdbx_seq_one_letter_code
_entity_poly.pdbx_strand_id
1 'polypeptide(L)'
;MVYYQNSYESQPYGTSYSMLLTYNSVNAQAAKPAVQTDNGSIHYGAAVSDLSPVSIDLVKKRLQDRLGHMYAGHNANTEHYKQIEEDLAASEGSIQQLEGSSTDKADQYKFLQEMRGYVGDLLECFSEKVPAVLELEAAMHQLLRQRASRLVQRRQDDIKDESSEFASLSNKAVMAPNLDTFGRDRAAYQEQRRQRRIAEREARRTRRRQAREQNGKRAEHNEGFSSDDEETSTDITSFSMEKERIVTEAKKVFEDVVEDFHSLDYIKSHFEVWRRDYAECYREAFIGLCLPKLFNPLVRLQLMTWNPLEVECENFEYMLWFESLLFYGFDEQTALQKGDGDNGLLPSIVEKVILSKLTVLVEQVWDPLSRSQTALLVEFLHRLRKGYPTVLQFWSCVKVPSDGVADD
;
A
#
# COMPACT_ATOMS: atom_id res chain seq x y z
N MET A 1 16.76 -7.00 22.59
CA MET A 1 16.38 -6.24 23.80
C MET A 1 16.89 -4.82 23.69
N VAL A 2 16.05 -3.91 23.17
CA VAL A 2 16.13 -2.47 23.41
C VAL A 2 14.66 -2.02 23.42
N TYR A 3 14.11 -1.77 24.60
CA TYR A 3 12.74 -1.30 24.77
C TYR A 3 12.73 0.22 24.58
N TYR A 4 11.96 0.72 23.60
CA TYR A 4 11.54 2.12 23.57
C TYR A 4 10.22 2.22 24.33
N GLN A 5 10.26 2.90 25.46
CA GLN A 5 9.15 3.06 26.39
C GLN A 5 8.41 4.35 26.04
N ASN A 6 7.26 4.23 25.38
CA ASN A 6 6.32 5.34 25.24
C ASN A 6 5.32 5.27 26.40
N SER A 7 5.52 6.13 27.39
CA SER A 7 4.56 6.46 28.42
C SER A 7 3.47 7.36 27.84
N TYR A 8 2.28 6.81 27.61
CA TYR A 8 1.04 7.58 27.53
C TYR A 8 0.19 7.23 28.75
N GLU A 9 0.12 8.19 29.68
CA GLU A 9 -0.83 8.20 30.78
C GLU A 9 -2.26 8.22 30.24
N SER A 10 -3.03 7.21 30.60
CA SER A 10 -4.47 7.14 30.42
C SER A 10 -5.16 8.14 31.35
N GLN A 11 -5.70 9.24 30.82
CA GLN A 11 -6.67 10.08 31.53
C GLN A 11 -8.12 9.65 31.22
N PRO A 12 -9.01 9.62 32.22
CA PRO A 12 -10.40 9.25 32.03
C PRO A 12 -11.19 10.37 31.33
N TYR A 13 -11.87 10.02 30.24
CA TYR A 13 -12.86 10.87 29.59
C TYR A 13 -14.06 11.06 30.52
N GLY A 14 -14.23 12.25 31.05
CA GLY A 14 -15.34 12.56 31.94
C GLY A 14 -15.33 14.01 32.42
N THR A 15 -15.42 14.98 31.52
CA THR A 15 -15.94 16.30 31.87
C THR A 15 -16.53 16.97 30.64
N SER A 16 -17.80 17.36 30.77
CA SER A 16 -18.57 18.18 29.83
C SER A 16 -17.79 19.42 29.40
N TYR A 17 -17.44 19.52 28.13
CA TYR A 17 -17.11 20.80 27.51
C TYR A 17 -18.41 21.56 27.25
N SER A 18 -18.89 22.29 28.26
CA SER A 18 -19.65 23.50 28.02
C SER A 18 -18.69 24.54 27.43
N MET A 19 -18.51 24.50 26.11
CA MET A 19 -17.86 25.59 25.38
C MET A 19 -18.76 26.81 25.47
N LEU A 20 -18.37 27.76 26.30
CA LEU A 20 -18.91 29.11 26.30
C LEU A 20 -18.60 29.72 24.92
N LEU A 21 -19.61 29.82 24.07
CA LEU A 21 -19.56 30.62 22.84
C LEU A 21 -19.37 32.09 23.25
N THR A 22 -18.12 32.52 23.39
CA THR A 22 -17.78 33.93 23.36
C THR A 22 -17.97 34.43 21.94
N TYR A 23 -19.11 35.08 21.69
CA TYR A 23 -19.25 35.97 20.56
C TYR A 23 -18.22 37.09 20.73
N ASN A 24 -17.21 37.13 19.85
CA ASN A 24 -16.42 38.33 19.66
C ASN A 24 -17.31 39.36 18.98
N SER A 25 -17.98 40.19 19.78
CA SER A 25 -18.52 41.46 19.30
C SER A 25 -17.36 42.28 18.75
N VAL A 26 -17.43 42.63 17.47
CA VAL A 26 -16.54 43.61 16.86
C VAL A 26 -16.46 44.83 17.77
N ASN A 27 -15.24 45.21 18.17
CA ASN A 27 -14.95 46.37 19.00
C ASN A 27 -15.51 47.64 18.35
N ALA A 28 -16.74 48.02 18.71
CA ALA A 28 -17.19 49.39 18.64
C ALA A 28 -16.45 50.15 19.76
N GLN A 29 -15.63 51.13 19.36
CA GLN A 29 -15.01 52.06 20.31
C GLN A 29 -16.09 52.63 21.24
N ALA A 30 -15.96 52.32 22.52
CA ALA A 30 -16.80 52.82 23.59
C ALA A 30 -16.60 54.33 23.76
N ALA A 31 -17.35 55.13 22.99
CA ALA A 31 -17.69 56.48 23.38
C ALA A 31 -18.71 56.39 24.52
N LYS A 32 -18.30 56.82 25.71
CA LYS A 32 -19.10 56.86 26.94
C LYS A 32 -20.52 57.41 26.66
N PRO A 33 -21.59 56.68 26.99
CA PRO A 33 -22.92 57.28 27.09
C PRO A 33 -22.99 58.01 28.43
N ALA A 34 -23.13 59.35 28.37
CA ALA A 34 -23.54 60.12 29.52
C ALA A 34 -24.97 59.69 29.88
N VAL A 35 -25.11 58.99 30.99
CA VAL A 35 -26.40 58.73 31.64
C VAL A 35 -26.94 60.09 32.10
N GLN A 36 -27.81 60.68 31.29
CA GLN A 36 -28.65 61.80 31.70
C GLN A 36 -30.05 61.24 31.93
N THR A 37 -30.24 60.63 33.10
CA THR A 37 -31.57 60.36 33.65
C THR A 37 -32.17 61.70 34.06
N ASP A 38 -32.86 62.38 33.14
CA ASP A 38 -33.68 63.54 33.48
C ASP A 38 -35.08 63.03 33.91
N ASN A 39 -35.10 62.34 35.06
CA ASN A 39 -36.33 62.10 35.79
C ASN A 39 -36.65 63.40 36.53
N GLY A 40 -37.73 64.05 36.08
CA GLY A 40 -38.23 65.29 36.65
C GLY A 40 -38.43 65.20 38.16
N SER A 41 -37.57 65.90 38.90
CA SER A 41 -37.84 66.35 40.26
C SER A 41 -37.88 67.87 40.24
N ILE A 42 -39.10 68.41 40.18
CA ILE A 42 -39.37 69.84 40.23
C ILE A 42 -39.06 70.33 41.65
N HIS A 43 -37.92 70.99 41.83
CA HIS A 43 -37.63 71.76 43.03
C HIS A 43 -38.19 73.17 42.85
N TYR A 44 -39.23 73.52 43.60
CA TYR A 44 -39.70 74.90 43.71
C TYR A 44 -38.69 75.70 44.54
N GLY A 45 -38.03 76.67 43.90
CA GLY A 45 -37.24 77.72 44.53
C GLY A 45 -37.44 79.01 43.75
N ALA A 46 -38.19 79.94 44.32
CA ALA A 46 -38.52 81.21 43.72
C ALA A 46 -37.36 82.21 43.81
N ALA A 47 -37.04 82.87 42.69
CA ALA A 47 -36.67 84.29 42.65
C ALA A 47 -36.87 84.81 41.22
N VAL A 48 -37.52 85.97 41.13
CA VAL A 48 -38.09 86.60 39.93
C VAL A 48 -37.08 87.58 39.32
N SER A 49 -37.10 87.70 37.99
CA SER A 49 -36.98 88.94 37.16
C SER A 49 -35.95 88.83 36.02
N ASP A 50 -36.41 88.62 34.78
CA ASP A 50 -36.51 89.68 33.76
C ASP A 50 -37.18 89.09 32.50
N LEU A 51 -38.46 89.40 32.26
CA LEU A 51 -39.18 88.91 31.09
C LEU A 51 -39.11 89.96 29.99
N SER A 52 -38.20 89.76 29.03
CA SER A 52 -38.36 90.42 27.72
C SER A 52 -39.67 89.93 27.09
N PRO A 53 -40.43 90.80 26.39
CA PRO A 53 -41.70 90.41 25.82
C PRO A 53 -41.45 89.35 24.74
N VAL A 54 -41.92 88.13 25.00
CA VAL A 54 -41.89 87.03 24.04
C VAL A 54 -42.78 87.43 22.85
N SER A 55 -42.16 87.81 21.73
CA SER A 55 -42.88 88.17 20.51
C SER A 55 -43.50 86.91 19.86
N ILE A 56 -44.65 87.08 19.21
CA ILE A 56 -45.33 86.01 18.47
C ILE A 56 -44.41 85.45 17.38
N ASP A 57 -43.55 86.28 16.77
CA ASP A 57 -42.56 85.85 15.77
C ASP A 57 -41.46 84.96 16.37
N LEU A 58 -41.08 85.20 17.64
CA LEU A 58 -40.12 84.35 18.34
C LEU A 58 -40.73 82.95 18.62
N VAL A 59 -42.01 82.90 18.98
CA VAL A 59 -42.73 81.62 19.18
C VAL A 59 -42.90 80.88 17.85
N LYS A 60 -43.29 81.58 16.79
CA LYS A 60 -43.41 81.03 15.44
C LYS A 60 -42.08 80.48 14.93
N LYS A 61 -40.98 81.22 15.11
CA LYS A 61 -39.63 80.78 14.77
C LYS A 61 -39.22 79.55 15.56
N ARG A 62 -39.46 79.53 16.88
CA ARG A 62 -39.19 78.35 17.72
C ARG A 62 -39.98 77.12 17.27
N LEU A 63 -41.25 77.28 16.87
CA LEU A 63 -42.07 76.18 16.35
C LEU A 63 -41.57 75.69 14.98
N GLN A 64 -41.17 76.60 14.10
CA GLN A 64 -40.57 76.27 12.80
C GLN A 64 -39.23 75.53 12.97
N ASP A 65 -38.37 76.00 13.88
CA ASP A 65 -37.09 75.35 14.20
C ASP A 65 -37.34 73.95 14.79
N ARG A 66 -38.30 73.81 15.72
CA ARG A 66 -38.69 72.50 16.28
C ARG A 66 -39.22 71.54 15.21
N LEU A 67 -40.02 72.04 14.28
CA LEU A 67 -40.54 71.26 13.16
C LEU A 67 -39.42 70.82 12.22
N GLY A 68 -38.47 71.71 11.92
CA GLY A 68 -37.27 71.39 11.14
C GLY A 68 -36.39 70.33 11.80
N HIS A 69 -36.16 70.45 13.11
CA HIS A 69 -35.47 69.43 13.90
C HIS A 69 -36.20 68.09 13.90
N MET A 70 -37.53 68.10 14.01
CA MET A 70 -38.34 66.88 13.96
C MET A 70 -38.24 66.19 12.59
N TYR A 71 -38.33 66.94 11.48
CA TYR A 71 -38.17 66.37 10.14
C TYR A 71 -36.75 65.84 9.90
N ALA A 72 -35.72 66.56 10.34
CA ALA A 72 -34.35 66.10 10.25
C ALA A 72 -34.12 64.81 11.06
N GLY A 73 -34.67 64.73 12.28
CA GLY A 73 -34.64 63.53 13.10
C GLY A 73 -35.43 62.37 12.49
N HIS A 74 -36.59 62.63 11.88
CA HIS A 74 -37.36 61.61 11.18
C HIS A 74 -36.60 61.06 9.97
N ASN A 75 -36.03 61.91 9.12
CA ASN A 75 -35.24 61.47 7.97
C ASN A 75 -34.00 60.69 8.39
N ALA A 76 -33.30 61.14 9.45
CA ALA A 76 -32.16 60.41 10.01
C ALA A 76 -32.58 59.03 10.55
N ASN A 77 -33.72 58.94 11.25
CA ASN A 77 -34.27 57.66 11.70
C ASN A 77 -34.67 56.75 10.54
N THR A 78 -35.25 57.28 9.47
CA THR A 78 -35.65 56.50 8.29
C THR A 78 -34.43 55.92 7.57
N GLU A 79 -33.36 56.70 7.39
CA GLU A 79 -32.12 56.18 6.81
C GLU A 79 -31.42 55.18 7.74
N HIS A 80 -31.41 55.44 9.05
CA HIS A 80 -30.89 54.47 10.03
C HIS A 80 -31.72 53.17 10.06
N TYR A 81 -33.03 53.26 9.85
CA TYR A 81 -33.90 52.09 9.75
C TYR A 81 -33.59 51.26 8.50
N LYS A 82 -33.42 51.90 7.34
CA LYS A 82 -32.99 51.21 6.11
C LYS A 82 -31.63 50.54 6.27
N GLN A 83 -30.67 51.22 6.89
CA GLN A 83 -29.35 50.63 7.16
C GLN A 83 -29.47 49.37 8.04
N ILE A 84 -30.32 49.41 9.08
CA ILE A 84 -30.57 48.23 9.92
C ILE A 84 -31.21 47.11 9.10
N GLU A 85 -32.16 47.40 8.22
CA GLU A 85 -32.77 46.38 7.34
C GLU A 85 -31.74 45.74 6.39
N GLU A 86 -30.85 46.53 5.80
CA GLU A 86 -29.76 46.05 4.94
C GLU A 86 -28.75 45.19 5.73
N ASP A 87 -28.34 45.64 6.92
CA ASP A 87 -27.44 44.90 7.80
C ASP A 87 -28.07 43.58 8.29
N LEU A 88 -29.38 43.58 8.58
CA LEU A 88 -30.13 42.39 8.94
C LEU A 88 -30.14 41.38 7.79
N ALA A 89 -30.47 41.81 6.58
CA ALA A 89 -30.49 40.95 5.39
C ALA A 89 -29.09 40.37 5.09
N ALA A 90 -28.03 41.17 5.25
CA ALA A 90 -26.65 40.72 5.10
C ALA A 90 -26.24 39.68 6.16
N SER A 91 -26.67 39.88 7.40
CA SER A 91 -26.46 38.94 8.50
C SER A 91 -27.20 37.62 8.27
N GLU A 92 -28.48 37.67 7.87
CA GLU A 92 -29.27 36.49 7.53
C GLU A 92 -28.65 35.69 6.38
N GLY A 93 -28.17 36.36 5.32
CA GLY A 93 -27.43 35.71 4.23
C GLY A 93 -26.14 35.04 4.71
N SER A 94 -25.41 35.70 5.62
CA SER A 94 -24.18 35.13 6.21
C SER A 94 -24.48 33.90 7.07
N ILE A 95 -25.57 33.92 7.86
CA ILE A 95 -26.02 32.77 8.66
C ILE A 95 -26.33 31.58 7.75
N GLN A 96 -27.11 31.79 6.69
CA GLN A 96 -27.46 30.72 5.75
C GLN A 96 -26.22 30.11 5.08
N GLN A 97 -25.24 30.93 4.70
CA GLN A 97 -23.98 30.47 4.13
C GLN A 97 -23.17 29.63 5.14
N LEU A 98 -23.10 30.08 6.40
CA LEU A 98 -22.40 29.37 7.45
C LEU A 98 -23.08 28.04 7.80
N GLU A 99 -24.41 27.99 7.86
CA GLU A 99 -25.17 26.76 8.09
C GLU A 99 -24.97 25.74 6.95
N GLY A 100 -25.00 26.20 5.70
CA GLY A 100 -24.71 25.36 4.53
C GLY A 100 -23.30 24.77 4.57
N SER A 101 -22.28 25.61 4.82
CA SER A 101 -20.89 25.16 4.91
C SER A 101 -20.61 24.28 6.15
N SER A 102 -21.33 24.50 7.26
CA SER A 102 -21.22 23.66 8.45
C SER A 102 -21.70 22.22 8.18
N THR A 103 -22.71 22.05 7.34
CA THR A 103 -23.25 20.72 7.00
C THR A 103 -22.26 19.94 6.15
N ASP A 104 -21.70 20.56 5.11
CA ASP A 104 -20.64 19.98 4.28
C ASP A 104 -19.39 19.61 5.11
N LYS A 105 -18.97 20.49 6.03
CA LYS A 105 -17.86 20.19 6.96
C LYS A 105 -18.16 19.03 7.91
N ALA A 106 -19.41 18.88 8.38
CA ALA A 106 -19.80 17.78 9.23
C ALA A 106 -19.75 16.44 8.48
N ASP A 107 -20.19 16.41 7.22
CA ASP A 107 -20.13 15.22 6.38
C ASP A 107 -18.69 14.81 6.05
N GLN A 108 -17.82 15.78 5.73
CA GLN A 108 -16.37 15.54 5.54
C GLN A 108 -15.71 14.98 6.81
N TYR A 109 -16.07 15.50 7.98
CA TYR A 109 -15.55 15.00 9.25
C TYR A 109 -16.00 13.55 9.52
N LYS A 110 -17.28 13.25 9.28
CA LYS A 110 -17.83 11.91 9.41
C LYS A 110 -17.09 10.92 8.51
N PHE A 111 -16.89 11.28 7.23
CA PHE A 111 -16.10 10.50 6.28
C PHE A 111 -14.70 10.16 6.82
N LEU A 112 -13.95 11.17 7.26
CA LEU A 112 -12.59 10.97 7.76
C LEU A 112 -12.56 10.08 9.00
N GLN A 113 -13.57 10.18 9.87
CA GLN A 113 -13.66 9.38 11.08
C GLN A 113 -14.04 7.92 10.78
N GLU A 114 -14.97 7.68 9.85
CA GLU A 114 -15.32 6.33 9.39
C GLU A 114 -14.13 5.64 8.71
N MET A 115 -13.47 6.35 7.79
CA MET A 115 -12.26 5.85 7.12
C MET A 115 -11.15 5.56 8.14
N ARG A 116 -10.92 6.46 9.09
CA ARG A 116 -9.91 6.27 10.14
C ARG A 116 -10.22 5.07 11.03
N GLY A 117 -11.49 4.86 11.38
CA GLY A 117 -11.93 3.69 12.15
C GLY A 117 -11.64 2.39 11.40
N TYR A 118 -12.20 2.27 10.20
CA TYR A 118 -12.03 1.09 9.37
C TYR A 118 -10.56 0.78 9.03
N VAL A 119 -9.79 1.79 8.59
CA VAL A 119 -8.37 1.60 8.29
C VAL A 119 -7.58 1.27 9.56
N GLY A 120 -7.97 1.81 10.71
CA GLY A 120 -7.40 1.44 12.01
C GLY A 120 -7.57 -0.05 12.29
N ASP A 121 -8.80 -0.56 12.19
CA ASP A 121 -9.13 -1.96 12.42
C ASP A 121 -8.44 -2.88 11.40
N LEU A 122 -8.41 -2.48 10.12
CA LEU A 122 -7.71 -3.20 9.06
C LEU A 122 -6.20 -3.30 9.35
N LEU A 123 -5.58 -2.21 9.79
CA LEU A 123 -4.15 -2.18 10.12
C LEU A 123 -3.85 -2.97 11.39
N GLU A 124 -4.74 -2.99 12.38
CA GLU A 124 -4.61 -3.85 13.56
C GLU A 124 -4.63 -5.32 13.15
N CYS A 125 -5.60 -5.74 12.33
CA CYS A 125 -5.64 -7.08 11.74
C CYS A 125 -4.34 -7.40 10.96
N PHE A 126 -3.90 -6.49 10.09
CA PHE A 126 -2.69 -6.68 9.31
C PHE A 126 -1.41 -6.72 10.16
N SER A 127 -1.37 -6.02 11.29
CA SER A 127 -0.21 -6.06 12.19
C SER A 127 0.06 -7.47 12.71
N GLU A 128 -0.99 -8.28 12.90
CA GLU A 128 -0.89 -9.68 13.32
C GLU A 128 -0.71 -10.62 12.12
N LYS A 129 -1.53 -10.47 11.07
CA LYS A 129 -1.59 -11.45 9.98
C LYS A 129 -0.48 -11.28 8.93
N VAL A 130 0.00 -10.07 8.67
CA VAL A 130 1.06 -9.83 7.66
C VAL A 130 2.35 -10.55 8.01
N PRO A 131 2.87 -10.54 9.26
CA PRO A 131 4.02 -11.36 9.64
C PRO A 131 3.83 -12.85 9.31
N ALA A 132 2.65 -13.43 9.58
CA ALA A 132 2.35 -14.82 9.26
C ALA A 132 2.39 -15.09 7.74
N VAL A 133 1.84 -14.19 6.92
CA VAL A 133 1.94 -14.27 5.44
C VAL A 133 3.40 -14.26 4.99
N LEU A 134 4.22 -13.36 5.55
CA LEU A 134 5.64 -13.24 5.19
C LEU A 134 6.45 -14.47 5.60
N GLU A 135 6.15 -15.06 6.76
CA GLU A 135 6.79 -16.30 7.21
C GLU A 135 6.47 -17.49 6.29
N LEU A 136 5.21 -17.63 5.88
CA LEU A 136 4.80 -18.67 4.93
C LEU A 136 5.44 -18.48 3.55
N GLU A 137 5.52 -17.24 3.07
CA GLU A 137 6.21 -16.90 1.83
C GLU A 137 7.71 -17.21 1.91
N ALA A 138 8.35 -16.87 3.03
CA ALA A 138 9.74 -17.22 3.27
C ALA A 138 9.96 -18.73 3.31
N ALA A 139 9.03 -19.49 3.92
CA ALA A 139 9.07 -20.95 3.92
C ALA A 139 8.96 -21.53 2.50
N MET A 140 8.06 -20.97 1.67
CA MET A 140 7.92 -21.38 0.27
C MET A 140 9.18 -21.09 -0.54
N HIS A 141 9.75 -19.88 -0.41
CA HIS A 141 11.02 -19.53 -1.06
C HIS A 141 12.17 -20.44 -0.60
N GLN A 142 12.23 -20.76 0.69
CA GLN A 142 13.23 -21.67 1.23
C GLN A 142 13.09 -23.08 0.66
N LEU A 143 11.87 -23.59 0.53
CA LEU A 143 11.59 -24.89 -0.09
C LEU A 143 12.05 -24.94 -1.55
N LEU A 144 11.74 -23.89 -2.33
CA LEU A 144 12.20 -23.74 -3.72
C LEU A 144 13.73 -23.69 -3.80
N ARG A 145 14.36 -22.87 -2.96
CA ARG A 145 15.82 -22.74 -2.88
C ARG A 145 16.51 -24.06 -2.54
N GLN A 146 15.96 -24.84 -1.61
CA GLN A 146 16.49 -26.16 -1.25
C GLN A 146 16.40 -27.15 -2.42
N ARG A 147 15.33 -27.09 -3.21
CA ARG A 147 15.22 -27.89 -4.44
C ARG A 147 16.27 -27.49 -5.46
N ALA A 148 16.41 -26.20 -5.74
CA ALA A 148 17.42 -25.68 -6.67
C ALA A 148 18.86 -26.01 -6.22
N SER A 149 19.19 -25.81 -4.95
CA SER A 149 20.54 -26.10 -4.42
C SER A 149 20.89 -27.58 -4.48
N ARG A 150 19.92 -28.49 -4.25
CA ARG A 150 20.13 -29.94 -4.44
C ARG A 150 20.51 -30.27 -5.88
N LEU A 151 19.84 -29.70 -6.87
CA LEU A 151 20.16 -29.92 -8.28
C LEU A 151 21.56 -29.40 -8.64
N VAL A 152 21.91 -28.20 -8.18
CA VAL A 152 23.24 -27.62 -8.39
C VAL A 152 24.33 -28.48 -7.72
N GLN A 153 24.13 -28.87 -6.46
CA GLN A 153 25.09 -29.70 -5.73
C GLN A 153 25.29 -31.05 -6.41
N ARG A 154 24.21 -31.68 -6.86
CA ARG A 154 24.28 -32.95 -7.59
C ARG A 154 25.12 -32.81 -8.87
N ARG A 155 24.94 -31.74 -9.64
CA ARG A 155 25.76 -31.52 -10.84
C ARG A 155 27.23 -31.27 -10.51
N GLN A 156 27.53 -30.55 -9.44
CA GLN A 156 28.91 -30.37 -8.96
C GLN A 156 29.55 -31.70 -8.55
N ASP A 157 28.81 -32.54 -7.81
CA ASP A 157 29.25 -33.87 -7.44
C ASP A 157 29.46 -34.75 -8.68
N ASP A 158 28.59 -34.64 -9.69
CA ASP A 158 28.74 -35.36 -10.95
C ASP A 158 30.02 -34.99 -11.71
N ILE A 159 30.30 -33.69 -11.85
CA ILE A 159 31.54 -33.19 -12.49
C ILE A 159 32.78 -33.63 -11.69
N LYS A 160 32.70 -33.59 -10.36
CA LYS A 160 33.79 -34.03 -9.49
C LYS A 160 34.06 -35.53 -9.62
N ASP A 161 33.01 -36.33 -9.66
CA ASP A 161 33.12 -37.77 -9.85
C ASP A 161 33.72 -38.09 -11.24
N GLU A 162 33.26 -37.45 -12.32
CA GLU A 162 33.83 -37.64 -13.66
C GLU A 162 35.30 -37.24 -13.74
N SER A 163 35.66 -36.05 -13.21
CA SER A 163 37.06 -35.59 -13.21
C SER A 163 37.98 -36.52 -12.41
N SER A 164 37.52 -37.06 -11.28
CA SER A 164 38.27 -38.06 -10.51
C SER A 164 38.46 -39.37 -11.27
N GLU A 165 37.46 -39.79 -12.04
CA GLU A 165 37.53 -40.96 -12.93
C GLU A 165 38.62 -40.77 -13.99
N PHE A 166 38.60 -39.64 -14.71
CA PHE A 166 39.62 -39.31 -15.70
C PHE A 166 41.03 -39.24 -15.09
N ALA A 167 41.18 -38.66 -13.90
CA ALA A 167 42.45 -38.59 -13.20
C ALA A 167 42.96 -39.98 -12.79
N SER A 168 42.08 -40.87 -12.33
CA SER A 168 42.42 -42.25 -11.94
C SER A 168 42.83 -43.13 -13.14
N LEU A 169 42.26 -42.87 -14.33
CA LEU A 169 42.67 -43.55 -15.57
C LEU A 169 44.09 -43.18 -15.99
N SER A 170 44.54 -41.96 -15.66
CA SER A 170 45.90 -41.48 -15.90
C SER A 170 46.89 -42.00 -14.84
N ASN A 171 46.47 -42.11 -13.57
CA ASN A 171 47.30 -42.56 -12.45
C ASN A 171 46.96 -44.00 -12.03
N LYS A 172 47.64 -45.00 -12.61
CA LYS A 172 47.59 -46.41 -12.16
C LYS A 172 48.38 -46.67 -10.86
N ALA A 173 48.16 -45.86 -9.82
CA ALA A 173 48.77 -46.10 -8.52
C ALA A 173 47.76 -46.84 -7.61
N VAL A 174 48.14 -48.04 -7.15
CA VAL A 174 47.36 -48.83 -6.18
C VAL A 174 47.41 -48.10 -4.83
N MET A 175 46.30 -47.47 -4.44
CA MET A 175 46.19 -46.80 -3.14
C MET A 175 45.96 -47.85 -2.04
N ALA A 176 46.76 -47.79 -0.98
CA ALA A 176 46.61 -48.65 0.19
C ALA A 176 45.31 -48.32 0.96
N PRO A 177 44.65 -49.31 1.59
CA PRO A 177 43.40 -49.10 2.32
C PRO A 177 43.59 -48.13 3.50
N ASN A 178 42.78 -47.07 3.53
CA ASN A 178 42.77 -46.08 4.61
C ASN A 178 41.80 -46.53 5.72
N LEU A 179 42.33 -47.32 6.65
CA LEU A 179 41.60 -47.84 7.81
C LEU A 179 41.49 -46.78 8.92
N ASP A 180 40.30 -46.61 9.50
CA ASP A 180 40.08 -45.79 10.69
C ASP A 180 40.55 -46.50 11.99
N THR A 181 40.52 -45.79 13.12
CA THR A 181 40.93 -46.32 14.45
C THR A 181 40.14 -47.57 14.88
N PHE A 182 39.01 -47.88 14.23
CA PHE A 182 38.18 -49.06 14.47
C PHE A 182 38.31 -50.12 13.37
N GLY A 183 39.28 -49.99 12.46
CA GLY A 183 39.52 -50.95 11.37
C GLY A 183 38.52 -50.86 10.22
N ARG A 184 37.72 -49.80 10.14
CA ARG A 184 36.78 -49.58 9.03
C ARG A 184 37.48 -48.85 7.89
N ASP A 185 37.38 -49.38 6.68
CA ASP A 185 37.93 -48.73 5.50
C ASP A 185 37.06 -47.52 5.11
N ARG A 186 37.54 -46.33 5.48
CA ARG A 186 36.86 -45.06 5.19
C ARG A 186 36.87 -44.76 3.70
N ALA A 187 37.89 -45.22 2.97
CA ALA A 187 37.98 -45.06 1.52
C ALA A 187 36.95 -45.96 0.80
N ALA A 188 36.77 -47.21 1.24
CA ALA A 188 35.77 -48.11 0.66
C ALA A 188 34.33 -47.58 0.80
N TYR A 189 33.97 -47.00 1.95
CA TYR A 189 32.64 -46.41 2.14
C TYR A 189 32.41 -45.18 1.25
N GLN A 190 33.42 -44.33 1.10
CA GLN A 190 33.37 -43.17 0.21
C GLN A 190 33.27 -43.61 -1.25
N GLU A 191 34.01 -44.63 -1.65
CA GLU A 191 33.96 -45.20 -3.00
C GLU A 191 32.60 -45.84 -3.29
N GLN A 192 32.01 -46.56 -2.33
CA GLN A 192 30.66 -47.11 -2.52
C GLN A 192 29.61 -46.00 -2.69
N ARG A 193 29.71 -44.89 -1.94
CA ARG A 193 28.83 -43.73 -2.14
C ARG A 193 29.05 -43.08 -3.51
N ARG A 194 30.30 -42.95 -3.95
CA ARG A 194 30.66 -42.46 -5.28
C ARG A 194 30.07 -43.34 -6.39
N GLN A 195 30.23 -44.66 -6.29
CA GLN A 195 29.68 -45.63 -7.25
C GLN A 195 28.15 -45.55 -7.36
N ARG A 196 27.45 -45.32 -6.24
CA ARG A 196 25.99 -45.11 -6.25
C ARG A 196 25.59 -43.86 -7.04
N ARG A 197 26.30 -42.73 -6.85
CA ARG A 197 26.04 -41.49 -7.61
C ARG A 197 26.31 -41.67 -9.10
N ILE A 198 27.38 -42.39 -9.47
CA ILE A 198 27.70 -42.69 -10.87
C ILE A 198 26.59 -43.53 -11.51
N ALA A 199 26.17 -44.62 -10.84
CA ALA A 199 25.09 -45.46 -11.34
C ALA A 199 23.77 -44.67 -11.50
N GLU A 200 23.47 -43.76 -10.56
CA GLU A 200 22.30 -42.89 -10.65
C GLU A 200 22.39 -41.91 -11.83
N ARG A 201 23.56 -41.29 -12.04
CA ARG A 201 23.83 -40.42 -13.20
C ARG A 201 23.67 -41.17 -14.51
N GLU A 202 24.24 -42.37 -14.63
CA GLU A 202 24.11 -43.22 -15.82
C GLU A 202 22.66 -43.63 -16.07
N ALA A 203 21.91 -43.96 -15.01
CA ALA A 203 20.49 -44.24 -15.11
C ALA A 203 19.71 -43.03 -15.64
N ARG A 204 20.00 -41.81 -15.15
CA ARG A 204 19.40 -40.56 -15.66
C ARG A 204 19.74 -40.32 -17.13
N ARG A 205 21.02 -40.45 -17.52
CA ARG A 205 21.46 -40.34 -18.93
C ARG A 205 20.77 -41.37 -19.84
N THR A 206 20.63 -42.61 -19.36
CA THR A 206 19.97 -43.69 -20.11
C THR A 206 18.49 -43.40 -20.31
N ARG A 207 17.78 -42.96 -19.27
CA ARG A 207 16.37 -42.53 -19.39
C ARG A 207 16.18 -41.41 -20.41
N ARG A 208 17.06 -40.41 -20.42
CA ARG A 208 17.04 -39.34 -21.45
C ARG A 208 17.25 -39.87 -22.86
N ARG A 209 18.22 -40.77 -23.06
CA ARG A 209 18.48 -41.38 -24.38
C ARG A 209 17.23 -42.11 -24.89
N GLN A 210 16.61 -42.91 -24.03
CA GLN A 210 15.39 -43.64 -24.36
C GLN A 210 14.22 -42.69 -24.70
N ALA A 211 14.01 -41.64 -23.91
CA ALA A 211 12.95 -40.66 -24.19
C ALA A 211 13.16 -39.93 -25.54
N ARG A 212 14.41 -39.63 -25.92
CA ARG A 212 14.73 -39.02 -27.21
C ARG A 212 14.57 -39.99 -28.38
N GLU A 213 14.90 -41.26 -28.18
CA GLU A 213 14.65 -42.33 -29.16
C GLU A 213 13.16 -42.47 -29.46
N GLN A 214 12.32 -42.48 -28.42
CA GLN A 214 10.87 -42.53 -28.56
C GLN A 214 10.31 -41.30 -29.29
N ASN A 215 10.89 -40.13 -29.07
CA ASN A 215 10.48 -38.87 -29.69
C ASN A 215 11.11 -38.60 -31.07
N GLY A 216 11.92 -39.52 -31.61
CA GLY A 216 12.56 -39.37 -32.94
C GLY A 216 13.63 -38.27 -33.03
N LYS A 217 14.01 -37.62 -31.93
CA LYS A 217 14.94 -36.47 -31.89
C LYS A 217 16.40 -36.86 -31.55
N ARG A 218 16.77 -38.13 -31.74
CA ARG A 218 18.09 -38.64 -31.32
C ARG A 218 19.25 -37.99 -32.09
N ALA A 219 19.10 -37.82 -33.40
CA ALA A 219 20.17 -37.34 -34.28
C ALA A 219 20.51 -35.84 -34.08
N GLU A 220 19.59 -35.06 -33.53
CA GLU A 220 19.72 -33.60 -33.38
C GLU A 220 20.34 -33.18 -32.03
N HIS A 221 20.46 -34.11 -31.06
CA HIS A 221 20.82 -33.78 -29.69
C HIS A 221 22.25 -34.22 -29.32
N ASN A 222 23.15 -33.25 -29.05
CA ASN A 222 24.48 -33.54 -28.50
C ASN A 222 24.40 -33.77 -26.98
N GLU A 223 25.04 -34.82 -26.47
CA GLU A 223 24.92 -35.21 -25.05
C GLU A 223 25.40 -34.15 -24.05
N GLY A 224 26.36 -33.29 -24.45
CA GLY A 224 26.85 -32.18 -23.63
C GLY A 224 25.86 -31.03 -23.43
N PHE A 225 24.67 -31.09 -24.02
CA PHE A 225 23.65 -30.04 -23.99
C PHE A 225 22.45 -30.35 -23.09
N SER A 226 22.54 -31.41 -22.30
CA SER A 226 21.47 -31.81 -21.38
C SER A 226 21.41 -30.92 -20.14
N SER A 227 20.21 -30.44 -19.82
CA SER A 227 19.88 -29.54 -18.69
C SER A 227 20.08 -30.18 -17.30
N ASP A 228 19.85 -31.50 -17.22
CA ASP A 228 19.94 -32.28 -15.99
C ASP A 228 18.96 -31.88 -14.87
N ASP A 229 17.72 -31.59 -15.28
CA ASP A 229 16.62 -31.17 -14.42
C ASP A 229 15.87 -32.35 -13.74
N GLU A 230 16.23 -33.62 -14.00
CA GLU A 230 15.43 -34.75 -13.51
C GLU A 230 15.57 -34.94 -12.00
N GLU A 231 14.48 -35.23 -11.29
CA GLU A 231 14.49 -35.51 -9.84
C GLU A 231 14.06 -36.95 -9.54
N THR A 232 14.41 -37.42 -8.34
CA THR A 232 13.94 -38.72 -7.87
C THR A 232 12.47 -38.63 -7.46
N SER A 233 11.72 -39.74 -7.55
CA SER A 233 10.32 -39.76 -7.11
C SER A 233 10.17 -39.41 -5.62
N THR A 234 11.17 -39.78 -4.81
CA THR A 234 11.23 -39.44 -3.38
C THR A 234 11.42 -37.94 -3.14
N ASP A 235 12.25 -37.27 -3.94
CA ASP A 235 12.46 -35.82 -3.82
C ASP A 235 11.22 -35.05 -4.26
N ILE A 236 10.58 -35.48 -5.34
CA ILE A 236 9.33 -34.89 -5.84
C ILE A 236 8.23 -35.04 -4.79
N THR A 237 8.06 -36.24 -4.23
CA THR A 237 7.01 -36.49 -3.22
C THR A 237 7.24 -35.66 -1.95
N SER A 238 8.48 -35.61 -1.45
CA SER A 238 8.79 -34.82 -0.25
C SER A 238 8.60 -33.32 -0.47
N PHE A 239 9.00 -32.79 -1.62
CA PHE A 239 8.74 -31.41 -2.00
C PHE A 239 7.23 -31.11 -2.10
N SER A 240 6.46 -31.97 -2.75
CA SER A 240 5.01 -31.79 -2.89
C SER A 240 4.29 -31.81 -1.53
N MET A 241 4.67 -32.72 -0.63
CA MET A 241 4.10 -32.79 0.72
C MET A 241 4.37 -31.50 1.52
N GLU A 242 5.61 -30.98 1.45
CA GLU A 242 5.94 -29.74 2.16
C GLU A 242 5.28 -28.51 1.52
N LYS A 243 5.19 -28.48 0.18
CA LYS A 243 4.46 -27.44 -0.56
C LYS A 243 2.98 -27.43 -0.15
N GLU A 244 2.33 -28.60 -0.09
CA GLU A 244 0.93 -28.74 0.33
C GLU A 244 0.72 -28.33 1.79
N ARG A 245 1.67 -28.66 2.68
CA ARG A 245 1.65 -28.20 4.07
C ARG A 245 1.63 -26.67 4.15
N ILE A 246 2.54 -25.99 3.44
CA ILE A 246 2.59 -24.52 3.42
C ILE A 246 1.30 -23.92 2.85
N VAL A 247 0.77 -24.48 1.76
CA VAL A 247 -0.49 -24.02 1.14
C VAL A 247 -1.68 -24.20 2.08
N THR A 248 -1.72 -25.30 2.83
CA THR A 248 -2.79 -25.57 3.79
C THR A 248 -2.76 -24.57 4.95
N GLU A 249 -1.57 -24.26 5.47
CA GLU A 249 -1.41 -23.23 6.50
C GLU A 249 -1.73 -21.82 5.98
N ALA A 250 -1.37 -21.52 4.73
CA ALA A 250 -1.72 -20.25 4.08
C ALA A 250 -3.23 -20.00 4.00
N LYS A 251 -4.04 -21.05 3.82
CA LYS A 251 -5.51 -20.94 3.80
C LYS A 251 -6.12 -20.62 5.18
N LYS A 252 -5.39 -20.89 6.27
CA LYS A 252 -5.88 -20.68 7.64
C LYS A 252 -5.52 -19.32 8.21
N VAL A 253 -4.63 -18.55 7.54
CA VAL A 253 -4.11 -17.27 8.05
C VAL A 253 -5.22 -16.28 8.42
N PHE A 254 -6.32 -16.29 7.68
CA PHE A 254 -7.45 -15.39 7.85
C PHE A 254 -8.75 -16.12 8.26
N GLU A 255 -8.68 -17.39 8.70
CA GLU A 255 -9.88 -18.17 9.07
C GLU A 255 -10.67 -17.54 10.23
N ASP A 256 -9.97 -16.82 11.11
CA ASP A 256 -10.52 -16.12 12.27
C ASP A 256 -10.87 -14.65 12.00
N VAL A 257 -10.74 -14.18 10.75
CA VAL A 257 -10.95 -12.78 10.37
C VAL A 257 -12.22 -12.67 9.52
N VAL A 258 -13.03 -11.62 9.74
CA VAL A 258 -14.21 -11.36 8.91
C VAL A 258 -13.80 -10.86 7.52
N GLU A 259 -14.62 -11.18 6.51
CA GLU A 259 -14.31 -10.93 5.09
C GLU A 259 -13.93 -9.47 4.81
N ASP A 260 -14.56 -8.52 5.51
CA ASP A 260 -14.31 -7.08 5.40
C ASP A 260 -12.83 -6.71 5.57
N PHE A 261 -12.04 -7.47 6.33
CA PHE A 261 -10.64 -7.15 6.62
C PHE A 261 -9.60 -8.02 5.91
N HIS A 262 -10.02 -8.99 5.07
CA HIS A 262 -9.07 -9.83 4.33
C HIS A 262 -9.46 -10.08 2.87
N SER A 263 -10.70 -9.81 2.47
CA SER A 263 -11.14 -9.93 1.09
C SER A 263 -10.72 -8.69 0.30
N LEU A 264 -10.05 -8.92 -0.83
CA LEU A 264 -9.69 -7.83 -1.74
C LEU A 264 -10.92 -7.06 -2.20
N ASP A 265 -12.03 -7.73 -2.50
CA ASP A 265 -13.23 -7.09 -3.06
C ASP A 265 -13.95 -6.23 -2.03
N TYR A 266 -14.08 -6.68 -0.78
CA TYR A 266 -14.70 -5.87 0.28
C TYR A 266 -13.83 -4.65 0.61
N ILE A 267 -12.52 -4.84 0.82
CA ILE A 267 -11.61 -3.72 1.09
C ILE A 267 -11.65 -2.72 -0.06
N LYS A 268 -11.55 -3.20 -1.30
CA LYS A 268 -11.67 -2.39 -2.51
C LYS A 268 -12.97 -1.58 -2.53
N SER A 269 -14.11 -2.22 -2.25
CA SER A 269 -15.42 -1.57 -2.30
C SER A 269 -15.55 -0.39 -1.34
N HIS A 270 -14.99 -0.48 -0.12
CA HIS A 270 -14.95 0.63 0.82
C HIS A 270 -14.21 1.84 0.24
N PHE A 271 -13.03 1.61 -0.34
CA PHE A 271 -12.25 2.68 -0.97
C PHE A 271 -12.91 3.25 -2.24
N GLU A 272 -13.63 2.45 -3.01
CA GLU A 272 -14.40 2.94 -4.17
C GLU A 272 -15.57 3.83 -3.76
N VAL A 273 -16.31 3.44 -2.71
CA VAL A 273 -17.41 4.26 -2.15
C VAL A 273 -16.86 5.60 -1.67
N TRP A 274 -15.77 5.58 -0.91
CA TRP A 274 -15.10 6.78 -0.42
C TRP A 274 -14.58 7.69 -1.53
N ARG A 275 -13.98 7.10 -2.56
CA ARG A 275 -13.52 7.84 -3.73
C ARG A 275 -14.68 8.51 -4.47
N ARG A 276 -15.83 7.82 -4.61
CA ARG A 276 -17.02 8.33 -5.31
C ARG A 276 -17.70 9.44 -4.53
N ASP A 277 -17.94 9.20 -3.24
CA ASP A 277 -18.80 10.07 -2.42
C ASP A 277 -18.01 11.26 -1.82
N TYR A 278 -16.69 11.13 -1.66
CA TYR A 278 -15.81 12.13 -1.02
C TYR A 278 -14.48 12.34 -1.78
N ALA A 279 -14.56 12.57 -3.10
CA ALA A 279 -13.40 12.63 -4.00
C ALA A 279 -12.32 13.67 -3.62
N GLU A 280 -12.71 14.85 -3.12
CA GLU A 280 -11.75 15.88 -2.71
C GLU A 280 -10.95 15.44 -1.48
N CYS A 281 -11.62 15.06 -0.40
CA CYS A 281 -10.97 14.60 0.82
C CYS A 281 -10.13 13.33 0.60
N TYR A 282 -10.60 12.40 -0.24
CA TYR A 282 -9.85 11.20 -0.62
C TYR A 282 -8.50 11.55 -1.27
N ARG A 283 -8.50 12.53 -2.18
CA ARG A 283 -7.30 13.00 -2.88
C ARG A 283 -6.37 13.81 -1.97
N GLU A 284 -6.92 14.69 -1.14
CA GLU A 284 -6.14 15.49 -0.18
C GLU A 284 -5.49 14.63 0.91
N ALA A 285 -6.13 13.54 1.31
CA ALA A 285 -5.58 12.56 2.24
C ALA A 285 -4.58 11.57 1.59
N PHE A 286 -4.30 11.73 0.29
CA PHE A 286 -3.37 10.90 -0.48
C PHE A 286 -3.65 9.38 -0.41
N ILE A 287 -4.93 8.99 -0.30
CA ILE A 287 -5.33 7.59 -0.06
C ILE A 287 -4.82 6.65 -1.15
N GLY A 288 -4.86 7.07 -2.41
CA GLY A 288 -4.36 6.31 -3.56
C GLY A 288 -2.90 5.85 -3.44
N LEU A 289 -2.05 6.64 -2.77
CA LEU A 289 -0.64 6.30 -2.56
C LEU A 289 -0.45 5.18 -1.51
N CYS A 290 -1.46 4.95 -0.68
CA CYS A 290 -1.43 3.95 0.38
C CYS A 290 -2.02 2.61 -0.05
N LEU A 291 -2.93 2.59 -1.04
CA LEU A 291 -3.61 1.38 -1.51
C LEU A 291 -2.68 0.23 -1.88
N PRO A 292 -1.56 0.42 -2.61
CA PRO A 292 -0.66 -0.69 -2.91
C PRO A 292 -0.17 -1.37 -1.62
N LYS A 293 0.11 -0.61 -0.56
CA LYS A 293 0.60 -1.15 0.71
C LYS A 293 -0.47 -1.98 1.42
N LEU A 294 -1.75 -1.61 1.28
CA LEU A 294 -2.87 -2.35 1.86
C LEU A 294 -3.14 -3.65 1.10
N PHE A 295 -3.07 -3.64 -0.23
CA PHE A 295 -3.37 -4.84 -1.02
C PHE A 295 -2.19 -5.82 -1.12
N ASN A 296 -0.95 -5.34 -0.99
CA ASN A 296 0.25 -6.17 -1.14
C ASN A 296 0.22 -7.48 -0.32
N PRO A 297 -0.12 -7.51 0.98
CA PRO A 297 -0.12 -8.77 1.73
C PRO A 297 -1.11 -9.81 1.19
N LEU A 298 -2.28 -9.37 0.76
CA LEU A 298 -3.31 -10.24 0.20
C LEU A 298 -2.89 -10.79 -1.16
N VAL A 299 -2.30 -9.93 -2.00
CA VAL A 299 -1.74 -10.33 -3.30
C VAL A 299 -0.58 -11.32 -3.12
N ARG A 300 0.31 -11.09 -2.14
CA ARG A 300 1.42 -12.00 -1.80
C ARG A 300 0.91 -13.37 -1.37
N LEU A 301 -0.16 -13.40 -0.58
CA LEU A 301 -0.79 -14.66 -0.16
C LEU A 301 -1.35 -15.45 -1.36
N GLN A 302 -2.03 -14.78 -2.31
CA GLN A 302 -2.51 -15.44 -3.53
C GLN A 302 -1.37 -15.93 -4.43
N LEU A 303 -0.27 -15.18 -4.47
CA LEU A 303 0.91 -15.54 -5.27
C LEU A 303 1.79 -16.61 -4.62
N MET A 304 1.45 -17.17 -3.45
CA MET A 304 2.30 -18.07 -2.68
C MET A 304 2.98 -19.15 -3.55
N THR A 305 2.20 -19.86 -4.38
CA THR A 305 2.67 -20.95 -5.24
C THR A 305 3.07 -20.53 -6.65
N TRP A 306 2.92 -19.25 -7.00
CA TRP A 306 3.23 -18.75 -8.34
C TRP A 306 4.74 -18.80 -8.61
N ASN A 307 5.14 -19.41 -9.72
CA ASN A 307 6.53 -19.56 -10.12
C ASN A 307 6.67 -19.57 -11.65
N PRO A 308 7.10 -18.46 -12.30
CA PRO A 308 7.23 -18.38 -13.75
C PRO A 308 8.35 -19.24 -14.34
N LEU A 309 9.15 -19.92 -13.51
CA LEU A 309 10.17 -20.88 -13.95
C LEU A 309 9.60 -22.30 -14.18
N GLU A 310 8.36 -22.54 -13.78
CA GLU A 310 7.66 -23.82 -13.97
C GLU A 310 6.81 -23.81 -15.24
N VAL A 311 6.72 -24.96 -15.92
CA VAL A 311 5.95 -25.10 -17.17
C VAL A 311 4.46 -24.87 -16.94
N GLU A 312 3.94 -25.33 -15.80
CA GLU A 312 2.53 -25.19 -15.39
C GLU A 312 2.32 -23.92 -14.55
N CYS A 313 2.84 -22.78 -15.02
CA CYS A 313 2.63 -21.50 -14.37
C CYS A 313 1.47 -20.74 -15.02
N GLU A 314 0.46 -20.39 -14.23
CA GLU A 314 -0.61 -19.50 -14.67
C GLU A 314 -0.09 -18.07 -14.92
N ASN A 315 -0.70 -17.39 -15.90
CA ASN A 315 -0.47 -15.97 -16.08
C ASN A 315 -1.09 -15.21 -14.89
N PHE A 316 -0.30 -14.38 -14.21
CA PHE A 316 -0.79 -13.65 -13.04
C PHE A 316 -1.94 -12.69 -13.38
N GLU A 317 -2.05 -12.28 -14.65
CA GLU A 317 -3.13 -11.41 -15.14
C GLU A 317 -4.51 -12.10 -15.13
N TYR A 318 -4.56 -13.42 -15.01
CA TYR A 318 -5.81 -14.20 -14.88
C TYR A 318 -6.10 -14.58 -13.42
N MET A 319 -5.29 -14.10 -12.47
CA MET A 319 -5.53 -14.36 -11.06
C MET A 319 -6.58 -13.39 -10.50
N LEU A 320 -7.34 -13.86 -9.51
CA LEU A 320 -8.43 -13.10 -8.88
C LEU A 320 -7.99 -11.72 -8.42
N TRP A 321 -6.83 -11.59 -7.77
CA TRP A 321 -6.35 -10.27 -7.32
C TRP A 321 -6.19 -9.26 -8.46
N PHE A 322 -5.77 -9.72 -9.64
CA PHE A 322 -5.55 -8.87 -10.80
C PHE A 322 -6.89 -8.43 -11.39
N GLU A 323 -7.81 -9.38 -11.58
CA GLU A 323 -9.17 -9.12 -12.06
C GLU A 323 -9.93 -8.16 -11.13
N SER A 324 -9.85 -8.37 -9.81
CA SER A 324 -10.48 -7.51 -8.81
C SER A 324 -9.98 -6.06 -8.90
N LEU A 325 -8.68 -5.85 -9.12
CA LEU A 325 -8.07 -4.51 -9.11
C LEU A 325 -8.01 -3.84 -10.49
N LEU A 326 -8.24 -4.56 -11.59
CA LEU A 326 -8.09 -4.08 -12.96
C LEU A 326 -8.92 -2.82 -13.25
N PHE A 327 -10.13 -2.76 -12.72
CA PHE A 327 -11.07 -1.65 -12.92
C PHE A 327 -11.13 -0.67 -11.74
N TYR A 328 -10.22 -0.80 -10.76
CA TYR A 328 -10.20 0.12 -9.64
C TYR A 328 -9.96 1.55 -10.13
N GLY A 329 -10.86 2.46 -9.76
CA GLY A 329 -10.78 3.85 -10.16
C GLY A 329 -11.16 4.14 -11.62
N PHE A 330 -11.68 3.16 -12.35
CA PHE A 330 -12.23 3.38 -13.68
C PHE A 330 -13.64 3.97 -13.59
N ASP A 331 -13.85 5.12 -14.23
CA ASP A 331 -15.18 5.71 -14.42
C ASP A 331 -15.35 6.07 -15.90
N GLU A 332 -16.34 5.46 -16.56
CA GLU A 332 -16.65 5.66 -17.99
C GLU A 332 -16.93 7.14 -18.32
N GLN A 333 -17.45 7.91 -17.35
CA GLN A 333 -17.80 9.32 -17.54
C GLN A 333 -16.59 10.26 -17.41
N THR A 334 -15.53 9.79 -16.76
CA THR A 334 -14.36 10.58 -16.39
C THR A 334 -13.13 10.04 -17.11
N ALA A 335 -13.17 10.02 -18.45
CA ALA A 335 -12.08 9.53 -19.29
C ALA A 335 -10.73 10.14 -18.88
N LEU A 336 -9.88 9.30 -18.27
CA LEU A 336 -8.48 9.56 -17.89
C LEU A 336 -8.19 11.03 -17.52
N GLN A 337 -8.61 11.47 -16.33
CA GLN A 337 -7.95 12.61 -15.72
C GLN A 337 -6.46 12.27 -15.55
N LYS A 338 -5.63 12.88 -16.41
CA LYS A 338 -4.17 12.75 -16.41
C LYS A 338 -3.66 13.24 -15.07
N GLY A 339 -3.38 12.33 -14.13
CA GLY A 339 -2.91 12.65 -12.78
C GLY A 339 -3.67 11.98 -11.64
N ASP A 340 -4.69 11.15 -11.90
CA ASP A 340 -5.25 10.31 -10.85
C ASP A 340 -4.21 9.27 -10.38
N GLY A 341 -3.80 9.38 -9.11
CA GLY A 341 -2.79 8.54 -8.47
C GLY A 341 -3.20 7.07 -8.41
N ASP A 342 -4.50 6.79 -8.44
CA ASP A 342 -5.04 5.43 -8.40
C ASP A 342 -4.77 4.65 -9.69
N ASN A 343 -4.56 5.32 -10.83
CA ASN A 343 -4.13 4.68 -12.08
C ASN A 343 -2.77 3.96 -11.91
N GLY A 344 -1.97 4.38 -10.93
CA GLY A 344 -0.71 3.75 -10.58
C GLY A 344 -0.85 2.52 -9.68
N LEU A 345 -2.05 2.15 -9.22
CA LEU A 345 -2.27 1.07 -8.25
C LEU A 345 -1.75 -0.27 -8.77
N LEU A 346 -2.30 -0.74 -9.90
CA LEU A 346 -1.95 -2.04 -10.47
C LEU A 346 -0.47 -2.10 -10.90
N PRO A 347 0.10 -1.11 -11.62
CA PRO A 347 1.53 -1.06 -11.89
C PRO A 347 2.39 -1.09 -10.61
N SER A 348 1.98 -0.39 -9.54
CA SER A 348 2.72 -0.37 -8.28
C SER A 348 2.71 -1.73 -7.59
N ILE A 349 1.59 -2.46 -7.61
CA ILE A 349 1.52 -3.82 -7.05
C ILE A 349 2.38 -4.78 -7.88
N VAL A 350 2.34 -4.71 -9.21
CA VAL A 350 3.20 -5.52 -10.08
C VAL A 350 4.68 -5.22 -9.78
N GLU A 351 5.06 -3.96 -9.65
CA GLU A 351 6.43 -3.59 -9.28
C GLU A 351 6.82 -4.09 -7.88
N LYS A 352 5.97 -3.90 -6.86
CA LYS A 352 6.33 -4.22 -5.47
C LYS A 352 6.21 -5.70 -5.13
N VAL A 353 5.34 -6.45 -5.79
CA VAL A 353 5.06 -7.86 -5.47
C VAL A 353 5.60 -8.81 -6.54
N ILE A 354 5.26 -8.60 -7.81
CA ILE A 354 5.69 -9.51 -8.88
C ILE A 354 7.19 -9.40 -9.10
N LEU A 355 7.74 -8.18 -9.22
CA LEU A 355 9.19 -8.05 -9.39
C LEU A 355 9.97 -8.49 -8.16
N SER A 356 9.52 -8.16 -6.95
CA SER A 356 10.24 -8.56 -5.73
C SER A 356 10.31 -10.08 -5.63
N LYS A 357 9.21 -10.77 -5.92
CA LYS A 357 9.18 -12.23 -6.01
C LYS A 357 10.08 -12.76 -7.13
N LEU A 358 10.03 -12.14 -8.31
CA LEU A 358 10.88 -12.54 -9.44
C LEU A 358 12.36 -12.40 -9.10
N THR A 359 12.77 -11.33 -8.42
CA THR A 359 14.16 -11.14 -7.97
C THR A 359 14.60 -12.31 -7.08
N VAL A 360 13.78 -12.69 -6.09
CA VAL A 360 14.09 -13.84 -5.21
C VAL A 360 14.21 -15.14 -6.02
N LEU A 361 13.30 -15.37 -6.97
CA LEU A 361 13.34 -16.57 -7.81
C LEU A 361 14.58 -16.59 -8.70
N VAL A 362 14.94 -15.48 -9.33
CA VAL A 362 16.14 -15.38 -10.19
C VAL A 362 17.42 -15.55 -9.38
N GLU A 363 17.48 -14.99 -8.17
CA GLU A 363 18.69 -15.07 -7.33
C GLU A 363 18.88 -16.44 -6.67
N GLN A 364 17.78 -17.10 -6.28
CA GLN A 364 17.85 -18.25 -5.35
C GLN A 364 17.33 -19.57 -5.93
N VAL A 365 16.57 -19.52 -7.02
CA VAL A 365 15.86 -20.70 -7.58
C VAL A 365 16.25 -20.96 -9.03
N TRP A 366 16.43 -19.90 -9.83
CA TRP A 366 16.77 -20.03 -11.24
C TRP A 366 18.11 -20.73 -11.43
N ASP A 367 18.08 -21.67 -12.36
CA ASP A 367 19.23 -22.43 -12.78
C ASP A 367 19.69 -22.00 -14.19
N PRO A 368 20.85 -21.34 -14.33
CA PRO A 368 21.36 -20.89 -15.63
C PRO A 368 21.70 -22.03 -16.60
N LEU A 369 21.96 -23.22 -16.07
CA LEU A 369 22.20 -24.42 -16.89
C LEU A 369 20.88 -25.07 -17.31
N SER A 370 19.76 -24.63 -16.74
CA SER A 370 18.45 -25.11 -17.11
C SER A 370 17.92 -24.41 -18.36
N ARG A 371 17.81 -25.15 -19.47
CA ARG A 371 17.29 -24.61 -20.73
C ARG A 371 15.81 -24.26 -20.63
N SER A 372 15.05 -25.08 -19.92
CA SER A 372 13.60 -24.91 -19.73
C SER A 372 13.31 -23.65 -18.91
N GLN A 373 13.92 -23.54 -17.73
CA GLN A 373 13.74 -22.38 -16.86
C GLN A 373 14.22 -21.09 -17.53
N THR A 374 15.37 -21.11 -18.21
CA THR A 374 15.90 -19.93 -18.88
C THR A 374 14.99 -19.47 -20.02
N ALA A 375 14.43 -20.39 -20.80
CA ALA A 375 13.48 -20.04 -21.85
C ALA A 375 12.20 -19.40 -21.27
N LEU A 376 11.62 -20.00 -20.23
CA LEU A 376 10.42 -19.49 -19.55
C LEU A 376 10.66 -18.11 -18.92
N LEU A 377 11.79 -17.92 -18.23
CA LEU A 377 12.17 -16.65 -17.63
C LEU A 377 12.32 -15.55 -18.70
N VAL A 378 13.01 -15.85 -19.80
CA VAL A 378 13.20 -14.91 -20.89
C VAL A 378 11.86 -14.54 -21.51
N GLU A 379 10.98 -15.50 -21.80
CA GLU A 379 9.65 -15.24 -22.34
C GLU A 379 8.82 -14.35 -21.40
N PHE A 380 8.84 -14.67 -20.10
CA PHE A 380 8.15 -13.90 -19.07
C PHE A 380 8.66 -12.45 -18.99
N LEU A 381 9.99 -12.25 -18.97
CA LEU A 381 10.59 -10.92 -18.93
C LEU A 381 10.25 -10.10 -20.18
N HIS A 382 10.20 -10.72 -21.36
CA HIS A 382 9.77 -10.04 -22.59
C HIS A 382 8.31 -9.61 -22.52
N ARG A 383 7.43 -10.45 -21.96
CA ARG A 383 6.01 -10.14 -21.75
C ARG A 383 5.85 -9.00 -20.76
N LEU A 384 6.51 -9.07 -19.61
CA LEU A 384 6.48 -8.04 -18.57
C LEU A 384 6.96 -6.69 -19.10
N ARG A 385 8.07 -6.71 -19.86
CA ARG A 385 8.61 -5.52 -20.53
C ARG A 385 7.61 -4.86 -21.47
N LYS A 386 6.87 -5.67 -22.23
CA LYS A 386 5.90 -5.17 -23.22
C LYS A 386 4.61 -4.69 -22.56
N GLY A 387 4.13 -5.38 -21.53
CA GLY A 387 2.88 -5.09 -20.83
C GLY A 387 2.99 -3.95 -19.81
N TYR A 388 4.14 -3.83 -19.13
CA TYR A 388 4.33 -2.91 -18.01
C TYR A 388 5.58 -2.03 -18.20
N PRO A 389 5.60 -1.11 -19.19
CA PRO A 389 6.77 -0.30 -19.50
C PRO A 389 7.19 0.65 -18.36
N THR A 390 6.26 1.07 -17.50
CA THR A 390 6.52 1.88 -16.30
C THR A 390 7.37 1.15 -15.26
N VAL A 391 7.28 -0.18 -15.21
CA VAL A 391 7.98 -1.04 -14.24
C VAL A 391 9.49 -1.18 -14.57
N LEU A 392 9.90 -0.86 -15.81
CA LEU A 392 11.28 -1.04 -16.28
C LEU A 392 12.22 0.17 -16.10
N GLN A 393 11.72 1.34 -15.70
CA GLN A 393 12.61 2.48 -15.41
C GLN A 393 13.59 2.19 -14.26
N PHE A 394 13.30 1.17 -13.44
CA PHE A 394 14.16 0.75 -12.33
C PHE A 394 15.34 -0.14 -12.77
N TRP A 395 15.18 -0.99 -13.79
CA TRP A 395 16.25 -1.89 -14.27
C TRP A 395 17.36 -1.14 -15.02
N SER A 396 17.08 0.06 -15.55
CA SER A 396 18.13 0.96 -16.04
C SER A 396 19.07 1.47 -14.93
N CYS A 397 18.61 1.52 -13.68
CA CYS A 397 19.43 1.96 -12.54
C CYS A 397 20.21 0.84 -11.86
N VAL A 398 19.82 -0.44 -12.02
CA VAL A 398 20.49 -1.61 -11.42
C VAL A 398 21.57 -2.19 -12.36
N LYS A 399 22.08 -1.38 -13.31
CA LYS A 399 23.22 -1.79 -14.13
C LYS A 399 24.46 -1.81 -13.25
N VAL A 400 24.84 -3.02 -12.81
CA VAL A 400 26.13 -3.37 -12.23
C VAL A 400 27.23 -2.66 -13.03
N PRO A 401 28.24 -2.03 -12.37
CA PRO A 401 29.37 -1.46 -13.07
C PRO A 401 30.02 -2.57 -13.89
N SER A 402 29.94 -2.48 -15.22
CA SER A 402 30.82 -3.27 -16.07
C SER A 402 32.22 -2.76 -15.82
N ASP A 403 33.00 -3.50 -15.04
CA ASP A 403 34.42 -3.30 -14.89
C ASP A 403 35.05 -3.14 -16.28
N GLY A 404 35.77 -2.04 -16.45
CA GLY A 404 36.59 -1.79 -17.62
C GLY A 404 37.69 -2.84 -17.67
N VAL A 405 37.54 -3.80 -18.56
CA VAL A 405 38.70 -4.48 -19.14
C VAL A 405 39.21 -3.54 -20.23
N ALA A 406 40.20 -2.74 -19.86
CA ALA A 406 41.03 -2.02 -20.80
C ALA A 406 41.82 -3.05 -21.62
N ASP A 407 41.82 -2.84 -22.93
CA ASP A 407 42.82 -3.38 -23.84
C ASP A 407 44.22 -2.97 -23.36
N ASP A 408 45.09 -3.97 -23.17
CA ASP A 408 46.52 -3.96 -23.53
C ASP A 408 47.03 -5.42 -23.63
#